data_AF-A0AAE0IUG3-F1
#
_entry.id   AF-A0AAE0IUG3-F1
#
_cell.length_a   1.000
_cell.length_b   1.000
_cell.length_c   1.000
_cell.angle_alpha   90.00
_cell.angle_beta   90.00
_cell.angle_gamma   90.00
#
_symmetry.space_group_name_H-M   'P 1'
#
loop_
_entity.id
_entity.type
_entity.pdbx_description
1 polymer ?
#
loop_
_entity_poly.entity_id
_entity_poly.type
_entity_poly.pdbx_seq_one_letter_code
_entity_poly.pdbx_strand_id
1 'polypeptide(L)'
;MSDKRSTTTEPAPPPPPPSPSPPRLPAGRPAASSSQTRPQTSPQNAIGIGIETGFLLDERKPGDPYKSLKYFARSRTDQYNASIGKLTHYPRMHSLVMDQYRGEYQMRYTEWALHHGVIEMVSPVLTAGEGREWRDKVSKMWSFLKSTYNVSANSSCRTMCTSHLEVARGNEYSWSNWIHNLNLAYKDLSRAESMLAIEACKTERDVVNLMNSDGSKYFGFNFLSLEPPKTIEFCRGATSTTVQDVFKWVRFSMAFLQASIRLPDRNAFDKFQPTIGGIKMFFDNAELVEDPGMNQRKHRDLLFHGSNPGERKEPTPVKLETLSKVKREKLEEKTRKDKGSHPMLDRLSDAKSRGII
;
A
#
# COMPACT_ATOMS: atom_id res chain seq x y z
N MET A 1 -86.06 -29.25 -51.96
CA MET A 1 -84.93 -29.79 -52.75
C MET A 1 -83.97 -28.66 -53.08
N SER A 2 -82.79 -28.63 -52.44
CA SER A 2 -81.57 -27.87 -52.85
C SER A 2 -80.54 -27.94 -51.72
N ASP A 3 -79.81 -29.06 -51.61
CA ASP A 3 -78.77 -29.20 -50.59
C ASP A 3 -77.50 -28.45 -51.00
N LYS A 4 -77.05 -27.51 -50.15
CA LYS A 4 -75.78 -26.81 -50.31
C LYS A 4 -74.69 -27.54 -49.52
N ARG A 5 -73.83 -28.29 -50.22
CA ARG A 5 -72.54 -28.74 -49.65
C ARG A 5 -71.66 -27.52 -49.34
N SER A 6 -71.16 -27.45 -48.11
CA SER A 6 -70.08 -26.54 -47.72
C SER A 6 -68.75 -27.29 -47.78
N THR A 7 -67.71 -26.66 -48.32
CA THR A 7 -66.36 -27.23 -48.42
C THR A 7 -65.40 -26.49 -47.49
N THR A 8 -65.17 -27.04 -46.30
CA THR A 8 -64.13 -26.56 -45.38
C THR A 8 -62.76 -27.09 -45.82
N THR A 9 -61.88 -26.20 -46.29
CA THR A 9 -60.47 -26.53 -46.56
C THR A 9 -59.68 -26.62 -45.27
N GLU A 10 -58.99 -27.74 -45.08
CA GLU A 10 -58.09 -28.00 -43.96
C GLU A 10 -56.76 -27.23 -44.12
N PRO A 11 -56.19 -26.62 -43.06
CA PRO A 11 -54.93 -25.89 -43.15
C PRO A 11 -53.73 -26.84 -43.24
N ALA A 12 -52.74 -26.49 -44.07
CA ALA A 12 -51.52 -27.29 -44.26
C ALA A 12 -50.67 -27.38 -42.97
N PRO A 13 -49.98 -28.53 -42.73
CA PRO A 13 -49.14 -28.71 -41.56
C PRO A 13 -47.91 -27.77 -41.57
N PRO A 14 -47.39 -27.39 -40.39
CA PRO A 14 -46.21 -26.52 -40.29
C PRO A 14 -44.93 -27.23 -40.79
N PRO A 15 -43.94 -26.48 -41.30
CA PRO A 15 -42.68 -27.05 -41.76
C PRO A 15 -41.86 -27.64 -40.60
N PRO A 16 -41.00 -28.65 -40.86
CA PRO A 16 -40.15 -29.25 -39.84
C PRO A 16 -39.12 -28.25 -39.30
N PRO A 17 -38.66 -28.42 -38.04
CA PRO A 17 -37.66 -27.54 -37.45
C PRO A 17 -36.30 -27.66 -38.16
N PRO A 18 -35.51 -26.58 -38.24
CA PRO A 18 -34.21 -26.59 -38.88
C PRO A 18 -33.21 -27.50 -38.13
N SER A 19 -32.33 -28.14 -38.88
CA SER A 19 -31.27 -29.02 -38.33
C SER A 19 -30.37 -28.27 -37.35
N PRO A 20 -29.90 -28.92 -36.27
CA PRO A 20 -28.96 -28.30 -35.34
C PRO A 20 -27.66 -27.92 -36.06
N SER A 21 -27.20 -26.70 -35.82
CA SER A 21 -25.95 -26.21 -36.41
C SER A 21 -24.76 -27.05 -35.92
N PRO A 22 -23.75 -27.34 -36.78
CA PRO A 22 -22.55 -28.03 -36.34
C PRO A 22 -21.84 -27.24 -35.23
N PRO A 23 -21.10 -27.91 -34.31
CA PRO A 23 -20.39 -27.23 -33.24
C PRO A 23 -19.48 -26.13 -33.79
N ARG A 24 -19.68 -24.89 -33.35
CA ARG A 24 -18.73 -23.81 -33.64
C ARG A 24 -17.42 -24.16 -32.97
N LEU A 25 -16.40 -24.49 -33.77
CA LEU A 25 -15.01 -24.44 -33.32
C LEU A 25 -14.76 -23.08 -32.65
N PRO A 26 -14.02 -23.01 -31.53
CA PRO A 26 -13.73 -21.75 -30.87
C PRO A 26 -13.11 -20.78 -31.89
N ALA A 27 -13.77 -19.64 -32.11
CA ALA A 27 -13.25 -18.63 -33.02
C ALA A 27 -11.85 -18.23 -32.53
N GLY A 28 -10.83 -18.54 -33.33
CA GLY A 28 -9.44 -18.31 -32.98
C GLY A 28 -9.28 -16.85 -32.58
N ARG A 29 -8.94 -16.61 -31.31
CA ARG A 29 -8.66 -15.26 -30.81
C ARG A 29 -7.60 -14.67 -31.75
N PRO A 30 -7.84 -13.53 -32.41
CA PRO A 30 -6.76 -12.85 -33.11
C PRO A 30 -5.66 -12.61 -32.08
N ALA A 31 -4.46 -13.13 -32.35
CA ALA A 31 -3.33 -12.99 -31.45
C ALA A 31 -3.03 -11.51 -31.31
N ALA A 32 -3.39 -10.93 -30.16
CA ALA A 32 -3.12 -9.55 -29.86
C ALA A 32 -1.60 -9.40 -29.68
N SER A 33 -0.90 -9.10 -30.78
CA SER A 33 0.53 -8.81 -30.80
C SER A 33 0.84 -7.44 -30.21
N SER A 34 0.10 -7.03 -29.17
CA SER A 34 0.53 -6.04 -28.21
C SER A 34 1.57 -6.70 -27.32
N SER A 35 2.79 -6.84 -27.85
CA SER A 35 3.99 -7.02 -27.04
C SER A 35 4.22 -5.74 -26.23
N GLN A 36 3.41 -5.54 -25.18
CA GLN A 36 3.74 -4.61 -24.12
C GLN A 36 5.00 -5.17 -23.46
N THR A 37 6.15 -4.69 -23.92
CA THR A 37 7.43 -4.96 -23.28
C THR A 37 7.29 -4.60 -21.82
N ARG A 38 7.48 -5.62 -20.96
CA ARG A 38 7.61 -5.47 -19.50
C ARG A 38 8.44 -4.21 -19.22
N PRO A 39 7.98 -3.28 -18.35
CA PRO A 39 8.69 -2.02 -18.11
C PRO A 39 10.18 -2.27 -17.90
N GLN A 40 11.01 -1.40 -18.48
CA GLN A 40 12.47 -1.54 -18.41
C GLN A 40 12.90 -1.82 -16.97
N THR A 41 13.87 -2.73 -16.81
CA THR A 41 14.52 -2.98 -15.52
C THR A 41 14.87 -1.66 -14.85
N SER A 42 14.37 -1.46 -13.64
CA SER A 42 14.52 -0.18 -12.91
C SER A 42 15.97 0.31 -12.97
N PRO A 43 16.21 1.62 -13.14
CA PRO A 43 17.57 2.16 -13.25
C PRO A 43 18.45 1.66 -12.11
N GLN A 44 19.70 1.32 -12.41
CA GLN A 44 20.59 0.73 -11.43
C GLN A 44 20.80 1.71 -10.25
N ASN A 45 20.58 1.22 -9.02
CA ASN A 45 20.52 2.00 -7.77
C ASN A 45 19.23 2.83 -7.52
N ALA A 46 18.17 2.70 -8.33
CA ALA A 46 16.89 3.34 -8.07
C ALA A 46 16.08 2.63 -6.97
N ILE A 47 15.30 3.40 -6.19
CA ILE A 47 14.48 2.89 -5.08
C ILE A 47 13.00 2.86 -5.49
N GLY A 48 12.32 1.73 -5.30
CA GLY A 48 10.86 1.64 -5.47
C GLY A 48 10.12 2.20 -4.25
N ILE A 49 9.14 3.09 -4.46
CA ILE A 49 8.28 3.66 -3.43
C ILE A 49 6.85 3.15 -3.58
N GLY A 50 6.26 2.64 -2.51
CA GLY A 50 4.81 2.52 -2.35
C GLY A 50 4.25 3.67 -1.50
N ILE A 51 3.07 4.18 -1.87
CA ILE A 51 2.32 5.17 -1.10
C ILE A 51 0.88 4.69 -0.98
N GLU A 52 0.49 4.33 0.24
CA GLU A 52 -0.86 3.91 0.58
C GLU A 52 -1.53 4.95 1.48
N THR A 53 -2.78 5.32 1.17
CA THR A 53 -3.52 6.36 1.90
C THR A 53 -4.94 5.87 2.19
N GLY A 54 -5.21 5.58 3.46
CA GLY A 54 -6.53 5.20 3.94
C GLY A 54 -7.42 6.42 4.19
N PHE A 55 -8.53 6.51 3.46
CA PHE A 55 -9.56 7.53 3.61
C PHE A 55 -10.77 6.95 4.34
N LEU A 56 -11.11 7.56 5.48
CA LEU A 56 -12.46 7.44 6.03
C LEU A 56 -13.38 8.26 5.12
N LEU A 57 -14.36 7.60 4.48
CA LEU A 57 -15.50 8.33 3.93
C LEU A 57 -16.40 8.73 5.09
N ASP A 58 -16.47 10.04 5.33
CA ASP A 58 -17.54 10.64 6.13
C ASP A 58 -18.89 10.48 5.39
N GLU A 59 -20.00 10.75 6.07
CA GLU A 59 -21.35 10.37 5.62
C GLU A 59 -21.65 10.78 4.17
N ARG A 60 -22.13 9.82 3.35
CA ARG A 60 -22.60 10.13 2.00
C ARG A 60 -23.81 11.05 2.12
N LYS A 61 -23.68 12.27 1.61
CA LYS A 61 -24.76 13.27 1.62
C LYS A 61 -26.07 12.64 1.11
N PRO A 62 -27.22 12.86 1.78
CA PRO A 62 -28.51 12.45 1.26
C PRO A 62 -28.70 12.91 -0.18
N GLY A 63 -28.97 11.98 -1.09
CA GLY A 63 -29.02 12.23 -2.53
C GLY A 63 -27.76 11.86 -3.33
N ASP A 64 -26.67 11.37 -2.70
CA ASP A 64 -25.53 10.80 -3.43
C ASP A 64 -26.00 9.60 -4.30
N PRO A 65 -25.81 9.63 -5.64
CA PRO A 65 -26.25 8.55 -6.52
C PRO A 65 -25.51 7.22 -6.29
N TYR A 66 -24.35 7.23 -5.62
CA TYR A 66 -23.53 6.05 -5.38
C TYR A 66 -24.05 5.23 -4.20
N LYS A 67 -25.14 4.49 -4.43
CA LYS A 67 -25.82 3.64 -3.44
C LYS A 67 -24.93 2.58 -2.79
N SER A 68 -23.79 2.21 -3.39
CA SER A 68 -22.82 1.27 -2.80
C SER A 68 -21.37 1.74 -2.92
N LEU A 69 -20.49 1.22 -2.06
CA LEU A 69 -19.05 1.48 -2.10
C LEU A 69 -18.44 1.11 -3.47
N LYS A 70 -18.95 0.03 -4.10
CA LYS A 70 -18.60 -0.46 -5.43
C LYS A 70 -18.95 0.54 -6.54
N TYR A 71 -20.09 1.23 -6.45
CA TYR A 71 -20.44 2.28 -7.41
C TYR A 71 -19.67 3.57 -7.15
N PHE A 72 -19.40 3.92 -5.88
CA PHE A 72 -18.57 5.07 -5.53
C PHE A 72 -17.15 4.89 -6.08
N ALA A 73 -16.45 3.82 -5.70
CA ALA A 73 -15.05 3.60 -6.06
C ALA A 73 -14.84 3.55 -7.59
N ARG A 74 -15.77 2.91 -8.32
CA ARG A 74 -15.78 2.99 -9.79
C ARG A 74 -15.97 4.41 -10.31
N SER A 75 -16.96 5.16 -9.82
CA SER A 75 -17.18 6.53 -10.32
C SER A 75 -15.98 7.44 -10.06
N ARG A 76 -15.28 7.28 -8.91
CA ARG A 76 -14.08 8.06 -8.61
C ARG A 76 -12.87 7.65 -9.44
N THR A 77 -12.76 6.35 -9.74
CA THR A 77 -11.84 5.80 -10.74
C THR A 77 -12.06 6.44 -12.12
N ASP A 78 -13.31 6.43 -12.60
CA ASP A 78 -13.70 6.97 -13.91
C ASP A 78 -13.48 8.50 -13.98
N GLN A 79 -13.78 9.24 -12.89
CA GLN A 79 -13.51 10.68 -12.76
C GLN A 79 -12.01 11.02 -12.81
N TYR A 80 -11.16 10.31 -12.04
CA TYR A 80 -9.71 10.52 -12.10
C TYR A 80 -9.19 10.27 -13.51
N ASN A 81 -9.58 9.15 -14.10
CA ASN A 81 -9.19 8.72 -15.44
C ASN A 81 -9.63 9.70 -16.54
N ALA A 82 -10.75 10.40 -16.37
CA ALA A 82 -11.14 11.50 -17.24
C ALA A 82 -10.24 12.74 -17.03
N SER A 83 -9.91 13.08 -15.77
CA SER A 83 -9.10 14.26 -15.40
C SER A 83 -7.62 14.22 -15.83
N ILE A 84 -7.11 13.03 -16.19
CA ILE A 84 -5.78 12.84 -16.83
C ILE A 84 -5.87 12.70 -18.36
N GLY A 85 -7.04 12.33 -18.90
CA GLY A 85 -7.25 12.12 -20.33
C GLY A 85 -6.86 10.72 -20.85
N LYS A 86 -6.68 10.61 -22.18
CA LYS A 86 -6.32 9.36 -22.88
C LYS A 86 -4.85 9.25 -23.28
N LEU A 87 -4.19 10.37 -23.58
CA LEU A 87 -2.80 10.43 -24.08
C LEU A 87 -1.92 11.06 -23.00
N THR A 88 -1.68 10.33 -21.92
CA THR A 88 -1.14 10.84 -20.65
C THR A 88 -0.08 9.91 -20.09
N HIS A 89 1.03 10.47 -19.61
CA HIS A 89 2.08 9.75 -18.88
C HIS A 89 1.73 9.52 -17.40
N TYR A 90 0.64 10.11 -16.91
CA TYR A 90 0.15 9.86 -15.55
C TYR A 90 -0.47 8.45 -15.47
N PRO A 91 -0.06 7.62 -14.49
CA PRO A 91 -0.68 6.33 -14.20
C PRO A 91 -2.19 6.48 -14.03
N ARG A 92 -2.98 5.55 -14.57
CA ARG A 92 -4.44 5.52 -14.41
C ARG A 92 -4.81 5.10 -12.99
N MET A 93 -6.09 5.22 -12.64
CA MET A 93 -6.67 4.61 -11.45
C MET A 93 -7.51 3.39 -11.83
N HIS A 94 -7.63 2.42 -10.93
CA HIS A 94 -8.59 1.31 -10.96
C HIS A 94 -9.27 1.12 -9.61
N SER A 95 -10.42 0.44 -9.60
CA SER A 95 -11.08 -0.04 -8.38
C SER A 95 -10.81 -1.53 -8.19
N LEU A 96 -10.26 -1.89 -7.03
CA LEU A 96 -10.15 -3.27 -6.52
C LEU A 96 -11.32 -3.61 -5.57
N VAL A 97 -12.26 -2.68 -5.32
CA VAL A 97 -13.42 -2.90 -4.45
C VAL A 97 -14.35 -3.94 -5.09
N MET A 98 -14.49 -5.10 -4.45
CA MET A 98 -15.34 -6.22 -4.92
C MET A 98 -15.00 -6.63 -6.36
N ASP A 99 -13.70 -6.90 -6.60
CA ASP A 99 -13.12 -7.47 -7.81
C ASP A 99 -13.51 -6.74 -9.10
N GLN A 100 -13.54 -5.41 -9.03
CA GLN A 100 -13.81 -4.54 -10.19
C GLN A 100 -12.65 -4.43 -11.18
N TYR A 101 -11.45 -4.94 -10.85
CA TYR A 101 -10.29 -4.89 -11.73
C TYR A 101 -10.52 -5.73 -13.00
N ARG A 102 -10.35 -5.10 -14.16
CA ARG A 102 -10.47 -5.74 -15.48
C ARG A 102 -9.31 -5.41 -16.43
N GLY A 103 -8.23 -4.83 -15.89
CA GLY A 103 -6.98 -4.64 -16.63
C GLY A 103 -6.21 -5.95 -16.79
N GLU A 104 -5.15 -5.91 -17.59
CA GLU A 104 -4.21 -7.02 -17.69
C GLU A 104 -3.41 -7.14 -16.39
N TYR A 105 -3.29 -8.36 -15.86
CA TYR A 105 -2.86 -8.61 -14.47
C TYR A 105 -1.46 -8.05 -14.11
N GLN A 106 -0.62 -7.78 -15.12
CA GLN A 106 0.71 -7.20 -14.92
C GLN A 106 0.67 -5.74 -14.45
N MET A 107 -0.41 -4.98 -14.70
CA MET A 107 -0.49 -3.56 -14.34
C MET A 107 -0.88 -3.29 -12.88
N ARG A 108 -1.02 -4.33 -12.05
CA ARG A 108 -1.29 -4.24 -10.59
C ARG A 108 -0.28 -3.37 -9.80
N TYR A 109 0.88 -3.04 -10.38
CA TYR A 109 1.93 -2.22 -9.76
C TYR A 109 2.31 -0.96 -10.57
N THR A 110 1.68 -0.71 -11.73
CA THR A 110 1.98 0.43 -12.62
C THR A 110 0.88 1.48 -12.64
N GLU A 111 -0.23 1.26 -11.93
CA GLU A 111 -1.41 2.12 -11.88
C GLU A 111 -1.86 2.31 -10.41
N TRP A 112 -2.65 3.36 -10.14
CA TRP A 112 -3.25 3.60 -8.82
C TRP A 112 -4.44 2.66 -8.59
N ALA A 113 -4.68 2.26 -7.34
CA ALA A 113 -5.74 1.32 -6.99
C ALA A 113 -6.55 1.79 -5.77
N LEU A 114 -7.89 1.71 -5.84
CA LEU A 114 -8.79 1.89 -4.70
C LEU A 114 -9.20 0.53 -4.11
N HIS A 115 -8.86 0.31 -2.85
CA HIS A 115 -9.02 -0.95 -2.12
C HIS A 115 -10.13 -0.87 -1.04
N HIS A 116 -10.30 -1.92 -0.23
CA HIS A 116 -11.52 -2.19 0.53
C HIS A 116 -11.40 -2.04 2.06
N GLY A 117 -12.55 -2.00 2.75
CA GLY A 117 -12.65 -1.81 4.21
C GLY A 117 -12.90 -0.35 4.55
N VAL A 118 -11.85 0.45 4.54
CA VAL A 118 -11.93 1.90 4.26
C VAL A 118 -11.57 2.14 2.78
N ILE A 119 -11.76 3.34 2.22
CA ILE A 119 -11.24 3.58 0.86
C ILE A 119 -9.75 3.81 0.96
N GLU A 120 -8.99 2.80 0.59
CA GLU A 120 -7.53 2.82 0.62
C GLU A 120 -6.99 3.03 -0.79
N MET A 121 -6.29 4.13 -1.01
CA MET A 121 -5.63 4.43 -2.29
C MET A 121 -4.19 3.95 -2.23
N VAL A 122 -3.85 2.94 -3.03
CA VAL A 122 -2.50 2.41 -3.24
C VAL A 122 -1.91 3.03 -4.51
N SER A 123 -0.65 3.47 -4.46
CA SER A 123 0.08 3.98 -5.62
C SER A 123 0.62 2.86 -6.51
N PRO A 124 0.95 3.15 -7.77
CA PRO A 124 1.97 2.37 -8.48
C PRO A 124 3.28 2.31 -7.68
N VAL A 125 4.15 1.37 -8.00
CA VAL A 125 5.56 1.41 -7.58
C VAL A 125 6.22 2.57 -8.30
N LEU A 126 6.45 3.65 -7.56
CA LEU A 126 7.05 4.87 -8.07
C LEU A 126 8.58 4.75 -7.97
N THR A 127 9.28 5.00 -9.07
CA THR A 127 10.75 4.93 -9.08
C THR A 127 11.35 6.24 -8.57
N ALA A 128 12.05 6.18 -7.45
CA ALA A 128 12.92 7.23 -6.96
C ALA A 128 14.30 7.12 -7.64
N GLY A 129 14.68 8.18 -8.32
CA GLY A 129 15.94 8.34 -9.05
C GLY A 129 16.05 9.81 -9.48
N GLU A 130 16.95 10.09 -10.42
CA GLU A 130 17.14 11.44 -10.94
C GLU A 130 15.85 12.00 -11.58
N GLY A 131 15.50 13.25 -11.25
CA GLY A 131 14.36 13.96 -11.81
C GLY A 131 13.16 14.13 -10.87
N ARG A 132 11.99 14.43 -11.45
CA ARG A 132 10.77 14.79 -10.70
C ARG A 132 9.52 13.98 -11.04
N GLU A 133 9.58 13.09 -12.02
CA GLU A 133 8.40 12.43 -12.60
C GLU A 133 7.52 11.71 -11.57
N TRP A 134 8.10 11.03 -10.57
CA TRP A 134 7.34 10.41 -9.49
C TRP A 134 6.56 11.42 -8.63
N ARG A 135 7.16 12.60 -8.38
CA ARG A 135 6.51 13.69 -7.64
C ARG A 135 5.39 14.32 -8.46
N ASP A 136 5.55 14.42 -9.77
CA ASP A 136 4.55 14.99 -10.66
C ASP A 136 3.34 14.04 -10.75
N LYS A 137 3.57 12.73 -10.81
CA LYS A 137 2.54 11.67 -10.69
C LYS A 137 1.77 11.74 -9.37
N VAL A 138 2.47 11.87 -8.23
CA VAL A 138 1.83 12.04 -6.90
C VAL A 138 1.08 13.37 -6.80
N SER A 139 1.66 14.46 -7.31
CA SER A 139 1.06 15.80 -7.26
C SER A 139 -0.23 15.87 -8.07
N LYS A 140 -0.26 15.28 -9.28
CA LYS A 140 -1.47 15.19 -10.10
C LYS A 140 -2.60 14.43 -9.39
N MET A 141 -2.27 13.34 -8.65
CA MET A 141 -3.24 12.63 -7.83
C MET A 141 -3.76 13.49 -6.68
N TRP A 142 -2.88 14.11 -5.89
CA TRP A 142 -3.31 14.94 -4.76
C TRP A 142 -4.05 16.22 -5.18
N SER A 143 -3.74 16.80 -6.33
CA SER A 143 -4.54 17.88 -6.93
C SER A 143 -5.94 17.41 -7.32
N PHE A 144 -6.09 16.22 -7.92
CA PHE A 144 -7.41 15.63 -8.19
C PHE A 144 -8.20 15.45 -6.88
N LEU A 145 -7.59 14.85 -5.85
CA LEU A 145 -8.23 14.67 -4.55
C LEU A 145 -8.70 16.01 -3.95
N LYS A 146 -7.82 17.02 -3.90
CA LYS A 146 -8.17 18.35 -3.36
C LYS A 146 -9.21 19.12 -4.18
N SER A 147 -9.29 18.86 -5.49
CA SER A 147 -10.34 19.45 -6.35
C SER A 147 -11.69 18.74 -6.26
N THR A 148 -11.72 17.49 -5.77
CA THR A 148 -12.92 16.63 -5.77
C THR A 148 -13.52 16.45 -4.37
N TYR A 149 -12.73 16.60 -3.30
CA TYR A 149 -13.12 16.36 -1.92
C TYR A 149 -12.61 17.45 -0.97
N ASN A 150 -13.39 17.73 0.07
CA ASN A 150 -12.87 18.43 1.24
C ASN A 150 -12.01 17.44 2.07
N VAL A 151 -10.69 17.59 2.04
CA VAL A 151 -9.74 16.69 2.71
C VAL A 151 -9.40 17.23 4.10
N SER A 152 -9.93 16.60 5.14
CA SER A 152 -9.63 16.88 6.55
C SER A 152 -8.89 15.71 7.21
N ALA A 153 -8.43 15.90 8.44
CA ALA A 153 -7.89 14.84 9.28
C ALA A 153 -8.12 15.13 10.76
N ASN A 154 -8.13 14.08 11.57
CA ASN A 154 -8.09 14.15 13.03
C ASN A 154 -6.95 13.26 13.57
N SER A 155 -6.82 13.17 14.91
CA SER A 155 -5.79 12.38 15.60
C SER A 155 -5.87 10.86 15.40
N SER A 156 -6.95 10.34 14.80
CA SER A 156 -7.13 8.92 14.48
C SER A 156 -6.90 8.58 13.00
N CYS A 157 -6.87 9.58 12.11
CA CYS A 157 -6.53 9.43 10.70
C CYS A 157 -5.04 9.08 10.52
N ARG A 158 -4.67 8.50 9.35
CA ARG A 158 -3.33 7.93 9.09
C ARG A 158 -2.96 7.95 7.60
N THR A 159 -1.66 8.00 7.31
CA THR A 159 -1.10 7.80 5.95
C THR A 159 0.05 6.78 6.03
N MET A 160 0.27 5.99 4.97
CA MET A 160 1.19 4.85 4.96
C MET A 160 2.10 4.85 3.71
N CYS A 161 3.21 5.57 3.80
CA CYS A 161 4.32 5.45 2.82
C CYS A 161 5.19 4.22 3.15
N THR A 162 6.16 3.82 2.32
CA THR A 162 6.98 2.59 2.53
C THR A 162 8.43 2.77 3.07
N SER A 163 8.70 3.69 3.99
CA SER A 163 9.68 3.50 5.12
C SER A 163 9.28 4.53 6.36
N HIS A 164 8.11 4.36 8.37
CA HIS A 164 7.45 5.11 9.50
C HIS A 164 8.11 4.86 10.86
N LEU A 165 7.97 5.84 11.75
CA LEU A 165 8.56 5.86 13.08
C LEU A 165 7.63 6.62 14.04
N GLU A 166 6.79 5.91 14.78
CA GLU A 166 6.16 6.46 15.99
C GLU A 166 6.43 5.55 17.19
N VAL A 167 7.02 6.17 18.22
CA VAL A 167 7.20 5.63 19.57
C VAL A 167 5.84 5.18 20.14
N ALA A 168 5.74 3.95 20.65
CA ALA A 168 4.48 3.43 21.20
C ALA A 168 3.99 4.28 22.39
N ARG A 169 2.87 5.00 22.22
CA ARG A 169 2.28 5.90 23.25
C ARG A 169 1.16 5.23 24.04
N GLY A 170 1.35 4.01 24.51
CA GLY A 170 0.32 3.23 25.25
C GLY A 170 -0.91 2.84 24.42
N ASN A 171 -0.91 3.08 23.11
CA ASN A 171 -1.94 2.62 22.18
C ASN A 171 -1.84 1.09 22.03
N GLU A 172 -2.86 0.35 22.50
CA GLU A 172 -2.82 -1.10 22.57
C GLU A 172 -2.67 -1.81 21.22
N TYR A 173 -3.02 -1.11 20.12
CA TYR A 173 -2.90 -1.62 18.76
C TYR A 173 -1.55 -1.30 18.10
N SER A 174 -0.59 -0.66 18.80
CA SER A 174 0.71 -0.21 18.26
C SER A 174 1.91 -0.97 18.85
N TRP A 175 2.22 -2.14 18.31
CA TRP A 175 3.29 -3.03 18.79
C TRP A 175 4.61 -2.78 18.05
N SER A 176 5.64 -2.27 18.71
CA SER A 176 6.98 -2.05 18.11
C SER A 176 7.70 -3.37 17.80
N ASN A 177 8.44 -3.42 16.67
CA ASN A 177 9.31 -4.54 16.30
C ASN A 177 10.41 -4.88 17.33
N TRP A 178 10.68 -4.03 18.31
CA TRP A 178 11.68 -4.29 19.36
C TRP A 178 11.03 -4.65 20.70
N ILE A 179 10.14 -3.78 21.20
CA ILE A 179 9.56 -3.85 22.55
C ILE A 179 8.60 -5.04 22.71
N HIS A 180 7.73 -5.24 21.71
CA HIS A 180 6.64 -6.22 21.75
C HIS A 180 7.01 -7.51 20.99
N ASN A 181 8.31 -7.67 20.70
CA ASN A 181 8.84 -8.76 19.91
C ASN A 181 9.31 -9.90 20.81
N LEU A 182 8.70 -11.07 20.62
CA LEU A 182 8.93 -12.31 21.38
C LEU A 182 10.35 -12.87 21.22
N ASN A 183 11.17 -12.28 20.34
CA ASN A 183 12.57 -12.63 20.12
C ASN A 183 13.57 -11.53 20.53
N LEU A 184 13.12 -10.34 20.94
CA LEU A 184 13.99 -9.21 21.31
C LEU A 184 13.71 -8.76 22.77
N ALA A 185 13.22 -7.54 23.00
CA ALA A 185 13.08 -7.00 24.35
C ALA A 185 12.08 -7.75 25.26
N TYR A 186 11.19 -8.57 24.68
CA TYR A 186 10.29 -9.46 25.44
C TYR A 186 11.02 -10.71 25.98
N LYS A 187 12.28 -10.93 25.58
CA LYS A 187 13.24 -11.87 26.20
C LYS A 187 14.32 -11.12 26.99
N ASP A 188 13.97 -9.94 27.50
CA ASP A 188 14.83 -9.01 28.25
C ASP A 188 16.13 -8.55 27.52
N LEU A 189 16.26 -8.80 26.21
CA LEU A 189 17.43 -8.37 25.45
C LEU A 189 17.54 -6.84 25.39
N SER A 190 18.71 -6.31 25.77
CA SER A 190 19.05 -4.90 25.63
C SER A 190 19.07 -4.46 24.16
N ARG A 191 19.16 -3.15 23.91
CA ARG A 191 19.35 -2.62 22.55
C ARG A 191 20.62 -3.19 21.88
N ALA A 192 21.71 -3.37 22.64
CA ALA A 192 22.97 -3.89 22.12
C ALA A 192 22.88 -5.37 21.71
N GLU A 193 22.24 -6.20 22.54
CA GLU A 193 21.99 -7.62 22.23
C GLU A 193 20.95 -7.78 21.11
N SER A 194 19.98 -6.87 21.03
CA SER A 194 19.01 -6.84 19.94
C SER A 194 19.64 -6.50 18.59
N MET A 195 20.63 -5.60 18.55
CA MET A 195 21.42 -5.34 17.34
C MET A 195 22.26 -6.57 16.94
N LEU A 196 22.92 -7.21 17.92
CA LEU A 196 23.64 -8.48 17.68
C LEU A 196 22.72 -9.58 17.11
N ALA A 197 21.48 -9.70 17.59
CA ALA A 197 20.53 -10.66 17.07
C ALA A 197 20.14 -10.38 15.60
N ILE A 198 20.02 -9.10 15.22
CA ILE A 198 19.76 -8.67 13.83
C ILE A 198 20.99 -8.89 12.94
N GLU A 199 22.19 -8.60 13.43
CA GLU A 199 23.47 -8.86 12.75
C GLU A 199 23.77 -10.37 12.61
N ALA A 200 23.19 -11.20 13.48
CA ALA A 200 23.29 -12.66 13.40
C ALA A 200 22.47 -13.26 12.26
N CYS A 201 21.42 -12.61 11.76
CA CYS A 201 20.66 -13.05 10.58
C CYS A 201 21.58 -13.25 9.36
N LYS A 202 21.33 -14.30 8.56
CA LYS A 202 22.13 -14.62 7.36
C LYS A 202 21.30 -14.67 6.08
N THR A 203 19.98 -14.75 6.21
CA THR A 203 19.00 -14.70 5.12
C THR A 203 17.93 -13.64 5.42
N GLU A 204 17.23 -13.18 4.36
CA GLU A 204 16.03 -12.36 4.50
C GLU A 204 15.00 -13.01 5.44
N ARG A 205 14.81 -14.33 5.33
CA ARG A 205 13.86 -15.10 6.14
C ARG A 205 14.22 -15.09 7.63
N ASP A 206 15.50 -15.05 7.99
CA ASP A 206 15.91 -14.86 9.39
C ASP A 206 15.47 -13.48 9.89
N VAL A 207 15.63 -12.44 9.07
CA VAL A 207 15.17 -11.08 9.40
C VAL A 207 13.64 -11.04 9.52
N VAL A 208 12.89 -11.70 8.64
CA VAL A 208 11.42 -11.79 8.75
C VAL A 208 11.01 -12.53 10.03
N ASN A 209 11.60 -13.70 10.31
CA ASN A 209 11.30 -14.49 11.50
C ASN A 209 11.67 -13.77 12.81
N LEU A 210 12.75 -12.98 12.79
CA LEU A 210 13.17 -12.17 13.93
C LEU A 210 12.28 -10.94 14.11
N MET A 211 12.09 -10.12 13.07
CA MET A 211 11.46 -8.79 13.15
C MET A 211 9.93 -8.81 13.00
N ASN A 212 9.37 -9.91 12.50
CA ASN A 212 7.95 -10.15 12.30
C ASN A 212 7.52 -11.57 12.72
N SER A 213 8.02 -12.01 13.87
CA SER A 213 7.65 -13.27 14.54
C SER A 213 6.13 -13.52 14.55
N ASP A 214 5.75 -14.79 14.38
CA ASP A 214 4.37 -15.28 14.23
C ASP A 214 3.53 -14.61 13.12
N GLY A 215 4.15 -14.00 12.10
CA GLY A 215 3.43 -13.26 11.07
C GLY A 215 2.87 -11.91 11.57
N SER A 216 3.36 -11.41 12.71
CA SER A 216 2.86 -10.18 13.32
C SER A 216 3.27 -8.95 12.52
N LYS A 217 2.30 -8.14 12.08
CA LYS A 217 2.51 -6.84 11.44
C LYS A 217 2.82 -5.77 12.50
N TYR A 218 4.06 -5.79 12.99
CA TYR A 218 4.61 -4.83 13.93
C TYR A 218 4.68 -3.39 13.37
N PHE A 219 5.00 -2.43 14.25
CA PHE A 219 4.84 -1.00 14.04
C PHE A 219 6.15 -0.27 13.82
N GLY A 220 6.15 0.63 12.84
CA GLY A 220 7.33 1.23 12.26
C GLY A 220 7.66 0.54 10.93
N PHE A 221 8.14 -0.70 11.00
CA PHE A 221 8.58 -1.49 9.84
C PHE A 221 7.87 -2.85 9.78
N ASN A 222 7.53 -3.31 8.57
CA ASN A 222 7.01 -4.64 8.32
C ASN A 222 7.87 -5.34 7.25
N PHE A 223 8.58 -6.40 7.66
CA PHE A 223 9.49 -7.18 6.82
C PHE A 223 8.82 -8.44 6.24
N LEU A 224 7.54 -8.72 6.53
CA LEU A 224 6.81 -9.87 5.94
C LEU A 224 6.78 -9.85 4.41
N SER A 225 6.94 -8.67 3.83
CA SER A 225 6.98 -8.40 2.39
C SER A 225 8.42 -8.37 1.81
N LEU A 226 9.43 -8.78 2.59
CA LEU A 226 10.85 -8.84 2.19
C LEU A 226 11.18 -10.05 1.31
N GLU A 227 10.45 -11.17 1.44
CA GLU A 227 10.40 -12.17 0.37
C GLU A 227 9.72 -11.55 -0.88
N PRO A 228 9.79 -12.14 -2.11
CA PRO A 228 9.28 -11.50 -3.33
C PRO A 228 7.89 -10.86 -3.12
N PRO A 229 7.78 -9.52 -3.21
CA PRO A 229 8.38 -8.65 -4.20
C PRO A 229 9.59 -7.83 -3.67
N LYS A 230 10.21 -8.23 -2.55
CA LYS A 230 11.42 -7.60 -1.99
C LYS A 230 11.18 -6.17 -1.45
N THR A 231 10.06 -5.96 -0.76
CA THR A 231 9.64 -4.65 -0.24
C THR A 231 9.62 -4.61 1.28
N ILE A 232 10.30 -3.64 1.89
CA ILE A 232 10.12 -3.32 3.31
C ILE A 232 8.89 -2.41 3.43
N GLU A 233 7.82 -2.95 4.01
CA GLU A 233 6.64 -2.16 4.38
C GLU A 233 6.90 -1.34 5.65
N PHE A 234 6.04 -0.36 5.89
CA PHE A 234 6.34 0.71 6.83
C PHE A 234 5.03 1.31 7.33
N CYS A 235 4.79 1.24 8.63
CA CYS A 235 3.45 1.38 9.17
C CYS A 235 3.39 2.48 10.24
N ARG A 236 2.57 3.52 9.95
CA ARG A 236 2.12 4.64 10.82
C ARG A 236 2.95 5.94 10.85
N GLY A 237 2.53 6.91 10.02
CA GLY A 237 2.86 8.33 10.19
C GLY A 237 1.63 9.20 10.42
N ALA A 238 1.85 10.42 10.89
CA ALA A 238 0.82 11.44 11.02
C ALA A 238 0.13 11.72 9.68
N THR A 239 -1.20 11.88 9.71
CA THR A 239 -2.03 12.03 8.50
C THR A 239 -1.53 13.14 7.60
N SER A 240 -1.37 12.81 6.32
CA SER A 240 -1.08 13.79 5.28
C SER A 240 -2.40 14.41 4.80
N THR A 241 -2.68 15.64 5.22
CA THR A 241 -3.78 16.46 4.65
C THR A 241 -3.34 17.17 3.37
N THR A 242 -2.03 17.27 3.13
CA THR A 242 -1.47 17.86 1.91
C THR A 242 -0.45 16.94 1.24
N VAL A 243 -0.23 17.16 -0.06
CA VAL A 243 0.84 16.52 -0.82
C VAL A 243 2.23 16.78 -0.23
N GLN A 244 2.42 17.93 0.44
CA GLN A 244 3.70 18.23 1.10
C GLN A 244 3.92 17.37 2.33
N ASP A 245 2.88 16.90 3.00
CA ASP A 245 3.00 15.99 4.15
C ASP A 245 3.35 14.58 3.69
N VAL A 246 2.76 14.11 2.57
CA VAL A 246 3.21 12.87 1.90
C VAL A 246 4.67 13.00 1.51
N PHE A 247 5.07 14.12 0.89
CA PHE A 247 6.47 14.33 0.51
C PHE A 247 7.42 14.63 1.68
N LYS A 248 6.94 14.96 2.90
CA LYS A 248 7.78 14.95 4.11
C LYS A 248 8.10 13.50 4.48
N TRP A 249 7.06 12.66 4.61
CA TRP A 249 7.20 11.25 4.94
C TRP A 249 8.06 10.52 3.90
N VAL A 250 7.70 10.53 2.61
CA VAL A 250 8.45 9.83 1.55
C VAL A 250 9.92 10.29 1.48
N ARG A 251 10.24 11.56 1.71
CA ARG A 251 11.64 12.02 1.74
C ARG A 251 12.40 11.55 2.98
N PHE A 252 11.76 11.52 4.15
CA PHE A 252 12.33 10.88 5.35
C PHE A 252 12.55 9.39 5.11
N SER A 253 11.59 8.69 4.49
CA SER A 253 11.66 7.27 4.14
C SER A 253 12.92 6.93 3.38
N MET A 254 13.11 7.58 2.24
CA MET A 254 14.23 7.31 1.34
C MET A 254 15.56 7.76 1.94
N ALA A 255 15.59 8.91 2.62
CA ALA A 255 16.80 9.37 3.30
C ALA A 255 17.21 8.42 4.44
N PHE A 256 16.25 7.79 5.15
CA PHE A 256 16.56 6.84 6.22
C PHE A 256 17.16 5.57 5.64
N LEU A 257 16.53 4.99 4.62
CA LEU A 257 17.05 3.82 3.91
C LEU A 257 18.44 4.07 3.32
N GLN A 258 18.65 5.20 2.64
CA GLN A 258 19.96 5.56 2.07
C GLN A 258 21.02 5.83 3.14
N ALA A 259 20.65 6.41 4.28
CA ALA A 259 21.56 6.57 5.41
C ALA A 259 21.94 5.23 6.05
N SER A 260 20.99 4.31 6.25
CA SER A 260 21.27 2.96 6.76
C SER A 260 22.18 2.15 5.83
N ILE A 261 22.06 2.32 4.51
CA ILE A 261 22.95 1.67 3.53
C ILE A 261 24.37 2.25 3.59
N ARG A 262 24.51 3.56 3.85
CA ARG A 262 25.82 4.24 3.93
C ARG A 262 26.51 4.17 5.29
N LEU A 263 25.77 3.84 6.36
CA LEU A 263 26.27 3.70 7.72
C LEU A 263 26.11 2.24 8.20
N PRO A 264 26.84 1.27 7.62
CA PRO A 264 26.62 -0.16 7.84
C PRO A 264 27.24 -0.71 9.13
N ASP A 265 28.14 0.02 9.78
CA ASP A 265 28.86 -0.46 10.97
C ASP A 265 28.07 -0.18 12.27
N ARG A 266 27.90 -1.22 13.09
CA ARG A 266 27.32 -1.12 14.43
C ARG A 266 28.00 -0.06 15.30
N ASN A 267 29.33 0.02 15.27
CA ASN A 267 30.08 1.00 16.07
C ASN A 267 29.78 2.45 15.63
N ALA A 268 29.34 2.64 14.37
CA ALA A 268 28.87 3.93 13.89
C ALA A 268 27.48 4.33 14.42
N PHE A 269 26.74 3.44 15.09
CA PHE A 269 25.46 3.78 15.73
C PHE A 269 25.59 4.27 17.18
N ASP A 270 26.61 3.87 17.94
CA ASP A 270 26.78 4.28 19.34
C ASP A 270 27.03 5.81 19.49
N LYS A 271 27.51 6.48 18.43
CA LYS A 271 27.60 7.95 18.34
C LYS A 271 26.26 8.66 18.12
N PHE A 272 25.19 7.93 17.77
CA PHE A 272 23.85 8.49 17.57
C PHE A 272 22.96 8.24 18.78
N GLN A 273 22.85 9.24 19.64
CA GLN A 273 21.93 9.19 20.78
C GLN A 273 20.48 8.93 20.33
N PRO A 274 19.66 8.20 21.09
CA PRO A 274 18.26 7.91 20.75
C PRO A 274 17.35 9.14 21.00
N THR A 275 17.67 10.27 20.37
CA THR A 275 16.99 11.57 20.46
C THR A 275 16.74 12.14 19.06
N ILE A 276 15.91 13.19 18.97
CA ILE A 276 15.72 13.95 17.72
C ILE A 276 17.06 14.50 17.19
N GLY A 277 17.96 14.93 18.07
CA GLY A 277 19.32 15.37 17.72
C GLY A 277 20.17 14.25 17.12
N GLY A 278 20.16 13.05 17.71
CA GLY A 278 20.92 11.91 17.18
C GLY A 278 20.37 11.40 15.84
N ILE A 279 19.05 11.47 15.61
CA ILE A 279 18.45 11.18 14.30
C ILE A 279 18.91 12.22 13.25
N LYS A 280 19.03 13.50 13.60
CA LYS A 280 19.64 14.51 12.69
C LYS A 280 21.11 14.19 12.41
N MET A 281 21.89 13.87 13.44
CA MET A 281 23.30 13.47 13.29
C MET A 281 23.46 12.24 12.39
N PHE A 282 22.58 11.25 12.47
CA PHE A 282 22.55 10.06 11.60
C PHE A 282 22.41 10.45 10.12
N PHE A 283 21.42 11.30 9.78
CA PHE A 283 21.26 11.78 8.40
C PHE A 283 22.45 12.60 7.90
N ASP A 284 23.05 13.40 8.78
CA ASP A 284 24.16 14.28 8.41
C ASP A 284 25.48 13.50 8.24
N ASN A 285 25.71 12.47 9.07
CA ASN A 285 26.86 11.55 8.96
C ASN A 285 26.78 10.62 7.74
N ALA A 286 25.60 10.46 7.13
CA ALA A 286 25.44 9.69 5.90
C ALA A 286 25.82 10.48 4.62
N GLU A 287 26.16 11.76 4.75
CA GLU A 287 26.64 12.64 3.66
C GLU A 287 25.75 12.60 2.40
N LEU A 288 24.44 12.48 2.61
CA LEU A 288 23.47 12.27 1.53
C LEU A 288 23.45 13.47 0.58
N VAL A 289 23.80 13.22 -0.69
CA VAL A 289 23.76 14.21 -1.77
C VAL A 289 22.34 14.76 -1.89
N GLU A 290 22.19 16.09 -1.79
CA GLU A 290 20.92 16.76 -2.05
C GLU A 290 20.60 16.80 -3.55
N ASP A 291 19.34 16.53 -3.90
CA ASP A 291 18.88 16.56 -5.29
C ASP A 291 17.48 17.23 -5.37
N PRO A 292 17.14 17.95 -6.45
CA PRO A 292 15.77 18.32 -6.79
C PRO A 292 14.69 17.25 -6.52
N GLY A 293 14.97 15.96 -6.71
CA GLY A 293 14.12 14.78 -6.43
C GLY A 293 14.24 14.14 -5.03
N MET A 294 15.40 14.20 -4.37
CA MET A 294 15.78 13.41 -3.18
C MET A 294 16.48 14.23 -2.07
N ASN A 295 16.53 13.70 -0.84
CA ASN A 295 17.48 14.10 0.23
C ASN A 295 17.59 15.57 0.70
N GLN A 296 16.76 16.49 0.22
CA GLN A 296 16.82 17.91 0.62
C GLN A 296 16.62 18.09 2.14
N ARG A 297 17.64 18.63 2.84
CA ARG A 297 17.70 18.78 4.30
C ARG A 297 16.48 19.54 4.84
N LYS A 298 16.05 20.60 4.17
CA LYS A 298 14.85 21.40 4.55
C LYS A 298 13.57 20.56 4.75
N HIS A 299 13.45 19.41 4.09
CA HIS A 299 12.29 18.51 4.26
C HIS A 299 12.46 17.52 5.41
N ARG A 300 13.69 17.23 5.85
CA ARG A 300 13.97 16.60 7.16
C ARG A 300 13.75 17.62 8.29
N ASP A 301 14.23 18.85 8.13
CA ASP A 301 14.08 19.92 9.14
C ASP A 301 12.61 20.20 9.47
N LEU A 302 11.72 20.18 8.46
CA LEU A 302 10.27 20.34 8.64
C LEU A 302 9.61 19.23 9.48
N LEU A 303 10.22 18.06 9.65
CA LEU A 303 9.72 17.00 10.55
C LEU A 303 10.21 17.19 12.00
N PHE A 304 11.26 17.98 12.20
CA PHE A 304 11.88 18.26 13.49
C PHE A 304 11.76 19.75 13.90
N HIS A 305 10.86 20.48 13.26
CA HIS A 305 10.67 21.91 13.47
C HIS A 305 9.92 22.14 14.79
N GLY A 306 10.45 23.02 15.64
CA GLY A 306 9.94 23.25 17.00
C GLY A 306 10.24 22.13 18.01
N SER A 307 10.89 21.04 17.60
CA SER A 307 11.28 19.94 18.50
C SER A 307 12.67 20.18 19.12
N ASN A 308 12.84 19.83 20.40
CA ASN A 308 14.12 19.99 21.08
C ASN A 308 15.11 18.88 20.63
N PRO A 309 16.38 19.17 20.28
CA PRO A 309 17.36 18.14 19.92
C PRO A 309 17.64 17.09 21.02
N GLY A 310 17.51 17.47 22.29
CA GLY A 310 17.57 16.55 23.43
C GLY A 310 16.27 15.77 23.67
N GLU A 311 15.20 16.06 22.93
CA GLU A 311 13.94 15.34 23.07
C GLU A 311 14.11 13.88 22.60
N ARG A 312 13.89 12.98 23.55
CA ARG A 312 13.53 11.60 23.31
C ARG A 312 12.25 11.29 24.06
N LYS A 313 11.46 10.38 23.52
CA LYS A 313 10.32 9.77 24.21
C LYS A 313 10.59 8.28 24.21
N GLU A 314 10.91 7.75 25.38
CA GLU A 314 10.96 6.30 25.54
C GLU A 314 9.53 5.75 25.39
N PRO A 315 9.36 4.61 24.70
CA PRO A 315 8.05 4.08 24.41
C PRO A 315 7.39 3.53 25.66
N THR A 316 6.09 3.75 25.80
CA THR A 316 5.25 3.17 26.86
C THR A 316 4.82 1.77 26.41
N PRO A 317 5.28 0.68 27.06
CA PRO A 317 4.88 -0.67 26.68
C PRO A 317 3.38 -0.89 26.89
N VAL A 318 2.78 -1.72 26.06
CA VAL A 318 1.36 -2.09 26.20
C VAL A 318 1.28 -3.26 27.16
N LYS A 319 0.91 -2.96 28.40
CA LYS A 319 0.60 -3.96 29.43
C LYS A 319 -0.72 -4.66 29.12
N LEU A 320 -0.65 -5.83 28.49
CA LEU A 320 -1.80 -6.65 28.08
C LEU A 320 -2.72 -6.98 29.27
N GLU A 321 -2.14 -7.14 30.45
CA GLU A 321 -2.82 -7.38 31.72
C GLU A 321 -3.73 -6.21 32.15
N THR A 322 -3.34 -4.97 31.83
CA THR A 322 -4.13 -3.75 32.16
C THR A 322 -5.20 -3.38 31.13
N LEU A 323 -5.29 -4.10 30.00
CA LEU A 323 -6.34 -3.85 29.01
C LEU A 323 -7.70 -4.31 29.53
N SER A 324 -8.72 -3.45 29.36
CA SER A 324 -10.11 -3.85 29.62
C SER A 324 -10.55 -4.97 28.67
N LYS A 325 -11.51 -5.80 29.10
CA LYS A 325 -12.01 -6.97 28.35
C LYS A 325 -12.32 -6.63 26.88
N VAL A 326 -13.07 -5.56 26.64
CA VAL A 326 -13.44 -5.08 25.30
C VAL A 326 -12.22 -4.65 24.45
N LYS A 327 -11.20 -4.03 25.06
CA LYS A 327 -9.94 -3.69 24.36
C LYS A 327 -9.14 -4.95 24.02
N ARG A 328 -9.09 -5.91 24.94
CA ARG A 328 -8.38 -7.18 24.76
C ARG A 328 -9.03 -8.02 23.66
N GLU A 329 -10.34 -8.24 23.71
CA GLU A 329 -11.13 -8.94 22.68
C GLU A 329 -10.96 -8.29 21.30
N LYS A 330 -10.96 -6.95 21.23
CA LYS A 330 -10.75 -6.21 19.99
C LYS A 330 -9.31 -6.31 19.46
N LEU A 331 -8.32 -6.39 20.34
CA LEU A 331 -6.91 -6.61 19.97
C LEU A 331 -6.67 -8.06 19.51
N GLU A 332 -7.27 -9.04 20.17
CA GLU A 332 -7.25 -10.45 19.79
C GLU A 332 -7.91 -10.67 18.41
N GLU A 333 -9.13 -10.15 18.21
CA GLU A 333 -9.84 -10.23 16.93
C GLU A 333 -9.10 -9.49 15.79
N LYS A 334 -8.45 -8.36 16.09
CA LYS A 334 -7.55 -7.69 15.13
C LYS A 334 -6.36 -8.58 14.80
N THR A 335 -5.68 -9.14 15.81
CA THR A 335 -4.48 -9.98 15.64
C THR A 335 -4.81 -11.25 14.85
N ARG A 336 -5.98 -11.85 15.09
CA ARG A 336 -6.51 -13.00 14.35
C ARG A 336 -6.74 -12.66 12.87
N LYS A 337 -7.29 -11.48 12.56
CA LYS A 337 -7.46 -10.99 11.18
C LYS A 337 -6.13 -10.66 10.50
N ASP A 338 -5.21 -10.03 11.24
CA ASP A 338 -3.89 -9.67 10.73
C ASP A 338 -3.00 -10.89 10.45
N LYS A 339 -3.16 -12.00 11.19
CA LYS A 339 -2.56 -13.31 10.89
C LYS A 339 -3.31 -14.07 9.78
N GLY A 340 -4.63 -13.92 9.70
CA GLY A 340 -5.50 -14.65 8.76
C GLY A 340 -5.59 -14.08 7.34
N SER A 341 -5.00 -12.92 7.08
CA SER A 341 -4.86 -12.34 5.73
C SER A 341 -3.65 -11.41 5.69
N HIS A 342 -2.83 -11.50 4.65
CA HIS A 342 -1.76 -10.55 4.39
C HIS A 342 -1.90 -10.04 2.96
N PRO A 343 -2.66 -8.97 2.70
CA PRO A 343 -3.13 -8.60 1.34
C PRO A 343 -2.04 -8.57 0.25
N MET A 344 -0.80 -8.24 0.63
CA MET A 344 0.39 -8.33 -0.23
C MET A 344 0.72 -9.81 -0.60
N LEU A 345 0.98 -10.69 0.38
CA LEU A 345 1.25 -12.12 0.18
C LEU A 345 0.06 -12.88 -0.40
N ASP A 346 -1.17 -12.53 -0.03
CA ASP A 346 -2.39 -13.12 -0.58
C ASP A 346 -2.47 -12.88 -2.10
N ARG A 347 -2.17 -11.65 -2.55
CA ARG A 347 -2.09 -11.28 -3.98
C ARG A 347 -0.95 -11.97 -4.73
N LEU A 348 0.13 -12.34 -4.04
CA LEU A 348 1.24 -13.09 -4.64
C LEU A 348 0.95 -14.58 -4.74
N SER A 349 0.28 -15.15 -3.75
CA SER A 349 -0.24 -16.52 -3.80
C SER A 349 -1.28 -16.65 -4.92
N ASP A 350 -2.17 -15.67 -5.05
CA ASP A 350 -3.09 -15.49 -6.18
C ASP A 350 -2.35 -15.38 -7.52
N ALA A 351 -1.25 -14.62 -7.60
CA ALA A 351 -0.46 -14.49 -8.82
C ALA A 351 0.28 -15.79 -9.20
N LYS A 352 0.93 -16.43 -8.24
CA LYS A 352 1.72 -17.66 -8.42
C LYS A 352 0.85 -18.86 -8.76
N SER A 353 -0.28 -19.03 -8.07
CA SER A 353 -1.26 -20.09 -8.39
C SER A 353 -1.91 -19.94 -9.76
N ARG A 354 -1.89 -18.73 -10.34
CA ARG A 354 -2.32 -18.44 -11.72
C ARG A 354 -1.18 -18.45 -12.74
N GLY A 355 0.06 -18.77 -12.35
CA GLY A 355 1.23 -18.80 -13.23
C GLY A 355 1.68 -17.42 -13.75
N ILE A 356 1.42 -16.36 -12.99
CA ILE A 356 1.75 -14.96 -13.35
C ILE A 356 3.18 -14.59 -12.91
N ILE A 357 3.68 -15.23 -11.85
CA ILE A 357 5.04 -15.11 -11.26
C ILE A 357 5.53 -16.47 -10.73
#